data_AF-A0A8J2LJY8-F1
#
_entry.id   AF-A0A8J2LJY8-F1
#
_cell.length_a   1.000
_cell.length_b   1.000
_cell.length_c   1.000
_cell.angle_alpha   90.00
_cell.angle_beta   90.00
_cell.angle_gamma   90.00
#
_symmetry.space_group_name_H-M   'P 1'
#
loop_
_entity.id
_entity.type
_entity.pdbx_description
1 polymer ?
#
loop_
_entity_poly.entity_id
_entity_poly.type
_entity_poly.pdbx_seq_one_letter_code
_entity_poly.pdbx_strand_id
1 'polypeptide(L)'
;LVSQRNTEFQHLNSTVIPIVTPQDDILNKYQNNNFRNSRRLLSQFGYNAWDKRSSIHLLSKDEKLLRELKHLDTQRCREAHKIAVIYVAAGQEDKHSILSNTGGSEDYEDFVAGLGWEVELETHTGFMGGLLRNKTSGETAPYYAT
;
A
#
# COMPACT_ATOMS: atom_id res chain seq x y z
N LEU A 1 -64.34 -44.38 3.27
CA LEU A 1 -64.53 -43.02 2.70
C LEU A 1 -63.46 -41.99 3.12
N VAL A 2 -62.65 -42.22 4.17
CA VAL A 2 -61.48 -41.37 4.49
C VAL A 2 -60.18 -41.86 3.83
N SER A 3 -60.05 -43.17 3.59
CA SER A 3 -58.85 -43.76 2.96
C SER A 3 -58.69 -43.47 1.47
N GLN A 4 -59.76 -43.21 0.71
CA GLN A 4 -59.68 -42.92 -0.73
C GLN A 4 -59.31 -41.46 -1.03
N ARG A 5 -59.64 -40.52 -0.13
CA ARG A 5 -59.20 -39.12 -0.28
C ARG A 5 -57.69 -38.95 -0.04
N ASN A 6 -57.12 -39.74 0.87
CA ASN A 6 -55.69 -39.62 1.19
C ASN A 6 -54.77 -40.12 0.07
N THR A 7 -55.24 -41.04 -0.79
CA THR A 7 -54.48 -41.52 -1.96
C THR A 7 -54.49 -40.53 -3.11
N GLU A 8 -55.59 -39.79 -3.32
CA GLU A 8 -55.67 -38.73 -4.33
C GLU A 8 -54.80 -37.50 -3.97
N PHE A 9 -54.69 -37.17 -2.67
CA PHE A 9 -53.78 -36.11 -2.21
C PHE A 9 -52.29 -36.45 -2.38
N GLN A 10 -51.92 -37.74 -2.36
CA GLN A 10 -50.52 -38.17 -2.60
C GLN A 10 -50.15 -38.20 -4.08
N HIS A 11 -51.11 -38.46 -4.98
CA HIS A 11 -50.88 -38.41 -6.42
C HIS A 11 -50.83 -36.99 -7.00
N LEU A 12 -51.55 -36.02 -6.41
CA LEU A 12 -51.49 -34.61 -6.83
C LEU A 12 -50.19 -33.90 -6.39
N ASN A 13 -49.58 -34.32 -5.27
CA ASN A 13 -48.31 -33.75 -4.81
C ASN A 13 -47.07 -34.27 -5.56
N SER A 14 -47.20 -35.33 -6.35
CA SER A 14 -46.10 -35.90 -7.15
C SER A 14 -46.02 -35.34 -8.58
N THR A 15 -46.90 -34.41 -8.95
CA THR A 15 -46.87 -33.71 -10.26
C THR A 15 -46.79 -32.18 -10.12
N VAL A 16 -46.36 -31.67 -8.96
CA VAL A 16 -45.94 -30.27 -8.86
C VAL A 16 -44.49 -30.20 -9.27
N ILE A 17 -44.24 -29.93 -10.56
CA ILE A 17 -42.95 -29.40 -11.00
C ILE A 17 -42.76 -28.11 -10.18
N PRO A 18 -41.66 -27.95 -9.42
CA PRO A 18 -41.39 -26.69 -8.75
C PRO A 18 -41.37 -25.62 -9.85
N ILE A 19 -42.26 -24.62 -9.75
CA ILE A 19 -42.19 -23.45 -10.59
C ILE A 19 -40.89 -22.75 -10.18
N VAL A 20 -39.81 -23.09 -10.87
CA VAL A 20 -38.57 -22.32 -10.82
C VAL A 20 -38.91 -21.00 -11.49
N THR A 21 -39.22 -20.01 -10.67
CA THR A 21 -39.31 -18.63 -11.11
C THR A 21 -37.96 -18.26 -11.74
N PRO A 22 -37.92 -17.62 -12.92
CA PRO A 22 -36.67 -17.11 -13.52
C PRO A 22 -35.89 -16.17 -12.59
N GLN A 23 -36.52 -15.71 -11.51
CA GLN A 23 -35.94 -14.88 -10.47
C GLN A 23 -34.85 -15.61 -9.64
N ASP A 24 -34.98 -16.92 -9.43
CA ASP A 24 -34.07 -17.68 -8.55
C ASP A 24 -32.73 -17.99 -9.24
N ASP A 25 -32.74 -18.18 -10.55
CA ASP A 25 -31.53 -18.32 -11.37
C ASP A 25 -30.77 -16.99 -11.52
N ILE A 26 -31.48 -15.86 -11.52
CA ILE A 26 -30.84 -14.54 -11.54
C ILE A 26 -30.10 -14.31 -10.21
N LEU A 27 -30.71 -14.67 -9.07
CA LEU A 27 -30.08 -14.49 -7.75
C LEU A 27 -28.85 -15.39 -7.56
N ASN A 28 -28.91 -16.64 -8.04
CA ASN A 28 -27.78 -17.59 -7.96
C ASN A 28 -26.62 -17.22 -8.88
N LYS A 29 -26.86 -16.56 -10.03
CA LYS A 29 -25.79 -16.06 -10.91
C LYS A 29 -24.96 -14.95 -10.26
N TYR A 30 -25.53 -14.20 -9.30
CA TYR A 30 -24.83 -13.18 -8.52
C TYR A 30 -24.10 -13.73 -7.28
N GLN A 31 -24.21 -15.03 -6.96
CA GLN A 31 -23.49 -15.62 -5.83
C GLN A 31 -21.99 -15.79 -6.08
N ASN A 32 -21.53 -15.61 -7.32
CA ASN A 32 -20.11 -15.50 -7.61
C ASN A 32 -19.61 -14.11 -7.21
N ASN A 33 -19.41 -13.96 -5.91
CA ASN A 33 -19.02 -12.76 -5.16
C ASN A 33 -17.59 -12.27 -5.50
N ASN A 34 -17.14 -12.45 -6.74
CA ASN A 34 -15.82 -12.07 -7.24
C ASN A 34 -15.52 -10.58 -7.07
N PHE A 35 -16.57 -9.76 -6.86
CA PHE A 35 -16.47 -8.32 -6.64
C PHE A 35 -17.01 -7.86 -5.27
N ARG A 36 -17.18 -8.78 -4.29
CA ARG A 36 -17.72 -8.45 -2.96
C ARG A 36 -16.86 -7.39 -2.25
N ASN A 37 -15.55 -7.51 -2.33
CA ASN A 37 -14.60 -6.56 -1.74
C ASN A 37 -14.63 -5.22 -2.46
N SER A 38 -14.62 -5.23 -3.80
CA SER A 38 -14.72 -4.04 -4.63
C SER A 38 -16.00 -3.26 -4.35
N ARG A 39 -17.14 -3.94 -4.23
CA ARG A 39 -18.43 -3.33 -3.91
C ARG A 39 -18.46 -2.71 -2.51
N ARG A 40 -17.89 -3.39 -1.51
CA ARG A 40 -17.76 -2.86 -0.14
C ARG A 40 -16.88 -1.62 -0.10
N LEU A 41 -15.73 -1.66 -0.78
CA LEU A 41 -14.80 -0.53 -0.89
C LEU A 41 -15.47 0.70 -1.52
N LEU A 42 -16.13 0.52 -2.67
CA LEU A 42 -16.89 1.58 -3.34
C LEU A 42 -18.01 2.13 -2.45
N SER A 43 -18.63 1.27 -1.64
CA SER A 43 -19.64 1.71 -0.66
C SER A 43 -19.04 2.55 0.46
N GLN A 44 -17.87 2.16 0.99
CA GLN A 44 -17.19 2.89 2.06
C GLN A 44 -16.76 4.29 1.61
N PHE A 45 -16.34 4.45 0.36
CA PHE A 45 -16.00 5.76 -0.21
C PHE A 45 -17.23 6.59 -0.67
N GLY A 46 -18.46 6.07 -0.53
CA GLY A 46 -19.67 6.78 -0.96
C GLY A 46 -19.91 6.80 -2.47
N TYR A 47 -19.13 6.06 -3.25
CA TYR A 47 -19.21 6.00 -4.72
C TYR A 47 -20.40 5.18 -5.26
N ASN A 48 -21.22 4.59 -4.38
CA ASN A 48 -22.46 3.90 -4.78
C ASN A 48 -23.64 4.85 -5.02
N ALA A 49 -23.54 6.10 -4.56
CA ALA A 49 -24.59 7.09 -4.70
C ALA A 49 -24.69 7.60 -6.16
N TRP A 50 -25.91 7.82 -6.65
CA TRP A 50 -26.16 8.15 -8.06
C TRP A 50 -25.49 9.46 -8.49
N ASP A 51 -25.44 10.43 -7.58
CA ASP A 51 -24.79 11.73 -7.73
C ASP A 51 -23.26 11.66 -7.86
N LYS A 52 -22.63 10.60 -7.34
CA LYS A 52 -21.17 10.40 -7.39
C LYS A 52 -20.70 9.52 -8.54
N ARG A 53 -21.59 8.98 -9.37
CA ARG A 53 -21.20 8.12 -10.50
C ARG A 53 -20.45 8.88 -11.61
N SER A 54 -20.68 10.18 -11.75
CA SER A 54 -19.97 11.01 -12.71
C SER A 54 -18.48 11.19 -12.38
N SER A 55 -18.04 10.88 -11.16
CA SER A 55 -16.63 10.95 -10.75
C SER A 55 -15.86 9.63 -10.95
N ILE A 56 -16.49 8.60 -11.51
CA ILE A 56 -15.86 7.31 -11.78
C ILE A 56 -15.68 7.14 -13.28
N HIS A 57 -14.44 7.08 -13.72
CA HIS A 57 -14.10 6.88 -15.12
C HIS A 57 -13.55 5.46 -15.31
N LEU A 58 -14.19 4.69 -16.19
CA LEU A 58 -13.66 3.40 -16.59
C LEU A 58 -12.47 3.63 -17.51
N LEU A 59 -11.32 3.09 -17.14
CA LEU A 59 -10.11 3.15 -17.95
C LEU A 59 -10.04 1.93 -18.87
N SER A 60 -9.75 2.17 -20.15
CA SER A 60 -9.44 1.09 -21.10
C SER A 60 -8.06 0.51 -20.77
N LYS A 61 -7.96 -0.83 -20.79
CA LYS A 61 -6.70 -1.51 -20.54
C LYS A 61 -5.79 -1.41 -21.76
N ASP A 62 -4.99 -0.36 -21.81
CA ASP A 62 -4.02 -0.10 -22.87
C ASP A 62 -2.59 -0.31 -22.38
N GLU A 63 -1.66 -0.71 -23.26
CA GLU A 63 -0.23 -0.84 -22.90
C GLU A 63 0.39 0.48 -22.43
N LYS A 64 -0.07 1.61 -22.99
CA LYS A 64 0.34 2.94 -22.52
C LYS A 64 -0.10 3.16 -21.07
N LEU A 65 -1.37 2.88 -20.74
CA LEU A 65 -1.88 3.04 -19.39
C LEU A 65 -1.13 2.17 -18.39
N LEU A 66 -0.85 0.91 -18.73
CA LEU A 66 -0.10 0.02 -17.84
C LEU A 66 1.32 0.52 -17.56
N ARG A 67 1.98 1.13 -18.56
CA ARG A 67 3.30 1.76 -18.37
C ARG A 67 3.22 2.99 -17.46
N GLU A 68 2.25 3.87 -17.67
CA GLU A 68 2.04 5.06 -16.83
C GLU A 68 1.68 4.68 -15.39
N LEU A 69 0.83 3.66 -15.19
CA LEU A 69 0.49 3.18 -13.85
C LEU A 69 1.73 2.61 -13.14
N LYS A 70 2.53 1.80 -13.84
CA LYS A 70 3.80 1.30 -13.29
C LYS A 70 4.75 2.46 -12.97
N HIS A 71 4.79 3.50 -13.80
CA HIS A 71 5.59 4.68 -13.54
C HIS A 71 5.10 5.42 -12.29
N LEU A 72 3.79 5.62 -12.16
CA LEU A 72 3.17 6.23 -10.99
C LEU A 72 3.48 5.45 -9.71
N ASP A 73 3.37 4.12 -9.74
CA ASP A 73 3.70 3.26 -8.59
C ASP A 73 5.18 3.36 -8.17
N THR A 74 6.06 3.70 -9.11
CA THR A 74 7.48 3.92 -8.82
C THR A 74 7.81 5.33 -8.32
N GLN A 75 6.88 6.28 -8.42
CA GLN A 75 7.10 7.64 -7.94
C GLN A 75 7.17 7.66 -6.42
N ARG A 76 8.23 8.27 -5.88
CA ARG A 76 8.35 8.47 -4.43
C ARG A 76 7.45 9.62 -4.01
N CYS A 77 6.56 9.35 -3.06
CA CYS A 77 5.62 10.36 -2.56
C CYS A 77 6.24 11.31 -1.52
N ARG A 78 7.47 11.07 -1.08
CA ARG A 78 8.16 11.86 -0.06
C ARG A 78 9.32 12.63 -0.67
N GLU A 79 9.37 13.93 -0.38
CA GLU A 79 10.55 14.74 -0.62
C GLU A 79 11.70 14.24 0.26
N ALA A 80 12.89 14.18 -0.30
CA ALA A 80 14.06 13.62 0.36
C ALA A 80 15.26 14.55 0.19
N HIS A 81 15.87 14.90 1.31
CA HIS A 81 17.05 15.77 1.35
C HIS A 81 18.26 15.00 1.88
N LYS A 82 19.44 15.32 1.35
CA LYS A 82 20.73 14.88 1.88
C LYS A 82 21.47 16.11 2.39
N ILE A 83 21.95 16.05 3.63
CA ILE A 83 22.68 17.13 4.27
C ILE A 83 24.00 16.53 4.75
N ALA A 84 25.11 17.14 4.37
CA ALA A 84 26.43 16.74 4.83
C ALA A 84 26.81 17.59 6.04
N VAL A 85 27.24 16.93 7.11
CA VAL A 85 27.79 17.57 8.32
C VAL A 85 29.27 17.19 8.38
N ILE A 86 30.14 18.18 8.58
CA ILE A 86 31.60 18.01 8.56
C ILE A 86 32.18 18.68 9.79
N TYR A 87 33.00 17.95 10.55
CA TYR A 87 33.77 18.48 11.66
C TYR A 87 35.13 19.02 11.17
N VAL A 88 35.48 20.23 11.60
CA VAL A 88 36.77 20.87 11.33
C VAL A 88 37.43 21.19 12.66
N ALA A 89 38.53 20.51 12.97
CA ALA A 89 39.27 20.73 14.21
C ALA A 89 40.12 22.02 14.13
N ALA A 90 40.53 22.53 15.29
CA ALA A 90 41.39 23.72 15.37
C ALA A 90 42.70 23.52 14.59
N GLY A 91 43.01 24.45 13.69
CA GLY A 91 44.23 24.41 12.87
C GLY A 91 44.17 23.50 11.64
N GLN A 92 43.03 22.83 11.35
CA GLN A 92 42.83 22.12 10.09
C GLN A 92 42.43 23.09 8.98
N GLU A 93 43.18 23.08 7.88
CA GLU A 93 42.91 23.91 6.70
C GLU A 93 42.85 23.08 5.41
N ASP A 94 43.49 21.91 5.40
CA ASP A 94 43.55 21.04 4.25
C ASP A 94 42.38 20.03 4.23
N LYS A 95 41.82 19.80 3.03
CA LYS A 95 40.69 18.87 2.83
C LYS A 95 40.96 17.47 3.37
N HIS A 96 42.20 16.99 3.24
CA HIS A 96 42.53 15.62 3.62
C HIS A 96 42.46 15.46 5.14
N SER A 97 43.05 16.36 5.92
CA SER A 97 42.97 16.33 7.38
C SER A 97 41.53 16.40 7.86
N ILE A 98 40.73 17.33 7.34
CA ILE A 98 39.31 17.51 7.68
C ILE A 98 38.49 16.22 7.45
N LEU A 99 38.62 15.59 6.28
CA LEU A 99 37.83 14.40 5.94
C LEU A 99 38.39 13.10 6.54
N SER A 100 39.59 13.14 7.12
CA SER A 100 40.22 12.00 7.80
C SER A 100 39.89 11.92 9.29
N ASN A 101 39.16 12.90 9.82
CA ASN A 101 38.71 12.91 11.22
C ASN A 101 37.88 11.65 11.52
N THR A 102 38.25 10.93 12.57
CA THR A 102 37.52 9.73 13.04
C THR A 102 36.46 10.05 14.10
N GLY A 103 36.38 11.30 14.55
CA GLY A 103 35.41 11.80 15.53
C GLY A 103 35.58 13.32 15.71
N GLY A 104 34.61 13.94 16.38
CA GLY A 104 34.61 15.36 16.72
C GLY A 104 34.86 15.65 18.21
N SER A 105 34.57 16.89 18.61
CA SER A 105 34.50 17.29 20.01
C SER A 105 33.22 16.77 20.68
N GLU A 106 33.19 16.73 22.01
CA GLU A 106 32.00 16.34 22.79
C GLU A 106 30.73 17.11 22.35
N ASP A 107 30.81 18.45 22.30
CA ASP A 107 29.70 19.29 21.83
C ASP A 107 29.25 18.99 20.39
N TYR A 108 30.16 18.52 19.53
CA TYR A 108 29.84 18.19 18.14
C TYR A 108 29.08 16.85 18.08
N GLU A 109 29.54 15.85 18.83
CA GLU A 109 28.87 14.55 18.89
C GLU A 109 27.47 14.68 19.51
N ASP A 110 27.31 15.48 20.56
CA ASP A 110 26.01 15.80 21.16
C ASP A 110 25.06 16.49 20.17
N PHE A 111 25.59 17.44 19.38
CA PHE A 111 24.82 18.09 18.32
C PHE A 111 24.37 17.09 17.24
N VAL A 112 25.28 16.24 16.76
CA VAL A 112 24.97 15.24 15.72
C VAL A 112 23.94 14.23 16.22
N ALA A 113 24.05 13.78 17.47
CA ALA A 113 23.07 12.91 18.11
C ALA A 113 21.67 13.56 18.21
N GLY A 114 21.59 14.89 18.25
CA GLY A 114 20.35 15.64 18.25
C GLY A 114 19.70 15.85 16.88
N LEU A 115 20.38 15.56 15.76
CA LEU A 115 19.87 15.82 14.41
C LEU A 115 18.76 14.86 13.95
N GLY A 116 18.69 13.67 14.56
CA GLY A 116 17.73 12.65 14.17
C GLY A 116 17.92 11.36 14.94
N TRP A 117 17.22 10.32 14.51
CA TRP A 117 17.37 8.99 15.09
C TRP A 117 18.58 8.30 14.48
N GLU A 118 19.39 7.67 15.31
CA GLU A 118 20.43 6.78 14.83
C GLU A 118 19.79 5.55 14.17
N VAL A 119 20.13 5.31 12.90
CA VAL A 119 19.65 4.15 12.14
C VAL A 119 20.81 3.31 11.64
N GLU A 120 20.64 1.99 11.66
CA GLU A 120 21.59 1.05 11.08
C GLU A 120 21.44 1.01 9.56
N LEU A 121 22.52 1.29 8.84
CA LEU A 121 22.49 1.40 7.38
C LEU A 121 22.21 0.08 6.66
N GLU A 122 22.55 -1.06 7.28
CA GLU A 122 22.31 -2.38 6.71
C GLU A 122 20.80 -2.66 6.57
N THR A 123 20.05 -2.39 7.63
CA THR A 123 18.62 -2.73 7.77
C THR A 123 17.66 -1.58 7.45
N HIS A 124 18.14 -0.34 7.36
CA HIS A 124 17.29 0.84 7.16
C HIS A 124 16.48 0.80 5.86
N THR A 125 15.15 0.94 5.91
CA THR A 125 14.28 0.87 4.72
C THR A 125 13.99 2.22 4.08
N GLY A 126 14.46 3.32 4.68
CA GLY A 126 14.20 4.68 4.21
C GLY A 126 15.17 5.17 3.15
N PHE A 127 15.23 6.50 3.00
CA PHE A 127 16.08 7.14 1.99
C PHE A 127 17.55 7.11 2.41
N MET A 128 18.36 6.35 1.67
CA MET A 128 19.78 6.15 1.98
C MET A 128 20.70 7.34 1.65
N GLY A 129 20.24 8.37 0.93
CA GLY A 129 21.07 9.55 0.64
C GLY A 129 22.37 9.31 -0.17
N GLY A 130 22.58 8.10 -0.71
CA GLY A 130 23.83 7.68 -1.35
C GLY A 130 24.75 6.84 -0.47
N LEU A 131 24.37 6.60 0.79
CA LEU A 131 25.08 5.67 1.69
C LEU A 131 24.86 4.23 1.27
N LEU A 132 25.91 3.41 1.40
CA LEU A 132 25.90 2.00 1.02
C LEU A 132 25.59 1.10 2.22
N ARG A 133 24.91 -0.02 1.98
CA ARG A 133 24.52 -1.01 3.00
C ARG A 133 25.65 -1.98 3.40
N ASN A 134 26.81 -1.86 2.78
CA ASN A 134 27.94 -2.79 2.91
C ASN A 134 28.99 -2.29 3.94
N LYS A 135 28.59 -1.43 4.87
CA LYS A 135 29.43 -0.85 5.95
C LYS A 135 30.62 0.02 5.48
N THR A 136 30.81 0.22 4.18
CA THR A 136 31.90 1.08 3.67
C THR A 136 31.66 2.56 3.93
N SER A 137 30.42 2.95 4.19
CA SER A 137 30.00 4.34 4.46
C SER A 137 29.76 4.60 5.95
N GLY A 138 30.25 3.73 6.83
CA GLY A 138 29.86 3.68 8.24
C GLY A 138 28.80 2.60 8.51
N GLU A 139 28.53 2.34 9.78
CA GLU A 139 27.53 1.35 10.23
C GLU A 139 26.17 2.00 10.49
N THR A 140 26.18 3.21 11.06
CA THR A 140 25.00 3.97 11.41
C THR A 140 25.06 5.39 10.82
N ALA A 141 23.91 6.05 10.74
CA ALA A 141 23.83 7.47 10.43
C ALA A 141 22.60 8.10 11.11
N PRO A 142 22.64 9.41 11.42
CA PRO A 142 21.44 10.15 11.82
C PRO A 142 20.42 10.23 10.68
N TYR A 143 19.15 9.95 10.99
CA TYR A 143 18.04 10.02 10.03
C TYR A 143 16.81 10.69 10.66
N TYR A 144 16.17 11.58 9.91
CA TYR A 144 14.95 12.26 10.32
C TYR A 144 13.85 12.06 9.28
N ALA A 145 12.63 11.79 9.76
CA ALA A 145 11.44 11.64 8.92
C ALA A 145 10.18 12.03 9.70
N THR A 146 9.21 12.62 8.99
CA THR A 146 7.87 12.95 9.53
C THR A 146 6.76 12.19 8.82
#